data_AF-A0A660QE63-F1
#
_entry.id   AF-A0A660QE63-F1
#
_cell.length_a   1.000
_cell.length_b   1.000
_cell.length_c   1.000
_cell.angle_alpha   90.00
_cell.angle_beta   90.00
_cell.angle_gamma   90.00
#
_symmetry.space_group_name_H-M   'P 1'
#
loop_
_entity.id
_entity.type
_entity.pdbx_description
1 polymer ?
#
loop_
_entity_poly.entity_id
_entity_poly.type
_entity_poly.pdbx_seq_one_letter_code
_entity_poly.pdbx_strand_id
1 'polypeptide(L)'
;MALEKYKKLIERIVEQKGVDAIPKLIELLEDEQQEVREIALESIYALGDKARKPLLEIFRSRLKERRKKDILLLYLIDVLSNFGERSIKQHLYEIMDRYNTEQELLVIYEALAKLGDGEKFVDILGYFLTEDDYKEELADQAVMALAHISNDSSLRYLVKGYKDPQLGRETKENIIQAIAMIIVKEPQLYRFLSDEEEIVKKLKEFTSPAHQS
;
A
#
# COMPACT_ATOMS: atom_id res chain seq x y z
N MET A 1 10.98 -17.40 -19.01
CA MET A 1 9.92 -17.91 -19.91
C MET A 1 8.51 -17.69 -19.36
N ALA A 2 8.24 -17.95 -18.06
CA ALA A 2 6.91 -17.71 -17.47
C ALA A 2 6.54 -16.21 -17.40
N LEU A 3 7.46 -15.35 -16.95
CA LEU A 3 7.23 -13.89 -16.85
C LEU A 3 6.81 -13.25 -18.19
N GLU A 4 7.52 -13.59 -19.26
CA GLU A 4 7.21 -13.11 -20.62
C GLU A 4 5.82 -13.57 -21.11
N LYS A 5 5.40 -14.77 -20.70
CA LYS A 5 4.06 -15.28 -21.01
C LYS A 5 2.98 -14.51 -20.24
N TYR A 6 3.23 -14.16 -18.97
CA TYR A 6 2.29 -13.37 -18.15
C TYR A 6 2.12 -11.96 -18.69
N LYS A 7 3.22 -11.30 -19.03
CA LYS A 7 3.18 -9.97 -19.63
C LYS A 7 2.34 -9.93 -20.91
N LYS A 8 2.55 -10.90 -21.82
CA LYS A 8 1.74 -11.04 -23.04
C LYS A 8 0.27 -11.32 -22.77
N LEU A 9 -0.04 -12.06 -21.70
CA LEU A 9 -1.42 -12.33 -21.31
C LEU A 9 -2.11 -11.03 -20.84
N ILE A 10 -1.44 -10.25 -20.00
CA ILE A 10 -1.93 -8.96 -19.50
C ILE A 10 -2.15 -7.99 -20.66
N GLU A 11 -1.15 -7.84 -21.54
CA GLU A 11 -1.25 -7.01 -22.75
C GLU A 11 -2.46 -7.41 -23.60
N ARG A 12 -2.65 -8.72 -23.83
CA ARG A 12 -3.79 -9.23 -24.58
C ARG A 12 -5.14 -8.93 -23.90
N ILE A 13 -5.23 -9.05 -22.58
CA ILE A 13 -6.45 -8.70 -21.83
C ILE A 13 -6.78 -7.22 -22.02
N VAL A 14 -5.78 -6.36 -21.84
CA VAL A 14 -5.93 -4.90 -21.95
C VAL A 14 -6.34 -4.50 -23.37
N GLU A 15 -5.69 -5.05 -24.40
CA GLU A 15 -5.95 -4.71 -25.81
C GLU A 15 -7.28 -5.25 -26.32
N GLN A 16 -7.64 -6.49 -25.96
CA GLN A 16 -8.81 -7.17 -26.55
C GLN A 16 -10.10 -6.96 -25.77
N LYS A 17 -10.00 -6.78 -24.44
CA LYS A 17 -11.17 -6.66 -23.56
C LYS A 17 -11.26 -5.30 -22.89
N GLY A 18 -10.15 -4.63 -22.63
CA GLY A 18 -10.15 -3.32 -21.99
C GLY A 18 -10.94 -3.34 -20.67
N VAL A 19 -11.77 -2.31 -20.45
CA VAL A 19 -12.59 -2.19 -19.24
C VAL A 19 -13.66 -3.28 -19.09
N ASP A 20 -14.06 -3.92 -20.19
CA ASP A 20 -15.05 -5.01 -20.15
C ASP A 20 -14.50 -6.26 -19.46
N ALA A 21 -13.17 -6.35 -19.28
CA ALA A 21 -12.54 -7.42 -18.51
C ALA A 21 -12.79 -7.29 -16.99
N ILE A 22 -13.10 -6.10 -16.48
CA ILE A 22 -13.06 -5.79 -15.04
C ILE A 22 -13.95 -6.72 -14.20
N PRO A 23 -15.22 -7.01 -14.56
CA PRO A 23 -16.02 -7.94 -13.78
C PRO A 23 -15.35 -9.32 -13.61
N LYS A 24 -14.73 -9.83 -14.68
CA LYS A 24 -14.04 -11.12 -14.63
C LYS A 24 -12.72 -11.06 -13.88
N LEU A 25 -11.95 -9.97 -14.04
CA LEU A 25 -10.70 -9.77 -13.30
C LEU A 25 -10.97 -9.70 -11.79
N ILE A 26 -12.06 -9.04 -11.39
CA ILE A 26 -12.50 -8.99 -9.99
C ILE A 26 -12.83 -10.37 -9.44
N GLU A 27 -13.56 -11.21 -10.18
CA GLU A 27 -13.80 -12.61 -9.76
C GLU A 27 -12.50 -13.39 -9.56
N LEU A 28 -11.48 -13.15 -10.39
CA LEU A 28 -10.19 -13.86 -10.33
C LEU A 28 -9.33 -13.45 -9.12
N LEU A 29 -9.67 -12.38 -8.41
CA LEU A 29 -8.99 -12.02 -7.15
C LEU A 29 -9.35 -12.96 -5.99
N GLU A 30 -10.39 -13.78 -6.14
CA GLU A 30 -10.76 -14.84 -5.19
C GLU A 30 -10.22 -16.22 -5.63
N ASP A 31 -9.40 -16.30 -6.68
CA ASP A 31 -8.81 -17.57 -7.15
C ASP A 31 -7.82 -18.14 -6.12
N GLU A 32 -7.75 -19.46 -6.01
CA GLU A 32 -6.87 -20.16 -5.06
C GLU A 32 -5.38 -19.97 -5.42
N GLN A 33 -5.06 -19.88 -6.71
CA GLN A 33 -3.69 -19.71 -7.19
C GLN A 33 -3.25 -18.26 -7.08
N GLN A 34 -2.14 -18.03 -6.37
CA GLN A 34 -1.57 -16.69 -6.20
C GLN A 34 -1.24 -16.04 -7.55
N GLU A 35 -0.69 -16.81 -8.49
CA GLU A 35 -0.34 -16.32 -9.82
C GLU A 35 -1.55 -15.80 -10.59
N VAL A 36 -2.74 -16.39 -10.39
CA VAL A 36 -3.98 -15.95 -11.05
C VAL A 36 -4.44 -14.62 -10.47
N ARG A 37 -4.38 -14.47 -9.13
CA ARG A 37 -4.72 -13.21 -8.46
C ARG A 37 -3.78 -12.08 -8.88
N GLU A 38 -2.49 -12.35 -8.96
CA GLU A 38 -1.47 -11.39 -9.42
C GLU A 38 -1.73 -10.92 -10.85
N ILE A 39 -1.97 -11.84 -11.79
CA ILE A 39 -2.30 -11.48 -13.18
C ILE A 39 -3.57 -10.64 -13.25
N ALA A 40 -4.58 -10.96 -12.44
CA ALA A 40 -5.81 -10.19 -12.39
C ALA A 40 -5.57 -8.77 -11.90
N LEU A 41 -4.81 -8.62 -10.82
CA LEU A 41 -4.46 -7.33 -10.22
C LEU A 41 -3.59 -6.48 -11.18
N GLU A 42 -2.55 -7.07 -11.77
CA GLU A 42 -1.69 -6.40 -12.75
C GLU A 42 -2.49 -5.97 -13.99
N SER A 43 -3.43 -6.80 -14.46
CA SER A 43 -4.31 -6.43 -15.57
C SER A 43 -5.20 -5.23 -15.22
N ILE A 44 -5.71 -5.17 -13.98
CA ILE A 44 -6.48 -4.02 -13.50
C ILE A 44 -5.60 -2.76 -13.46
N TYR A 45 -4.37 -2.85 -12.94
CA TYR A 45 -3.45 -1.72 -12.93
C TYR A 45 -3.03 -1.27 -14.34
N ALA A 46 -2.85 -2.21 -15.27
CA ALA A 46 -2.50 -1.91 -16.66
C ALA A 46 -3.63 -1.21 -17.43
N LEU A 47 -4.89 -1.41 -17.04
CA LEU A 47 -6.02 -0.62 -17.55
C LEU A 47 -5.98 0.85 -17.06
N GLY A 48 -5.27 1.10 -15.96
CA GLY A 48 -5.08 2.41 -15.36
C GLY A 48 -6.39 3.09 -14.99
N ASP A 49 -6.47 4.41 -15.21
CA ASP A 49 -7.61 5.24 -14.79
C ASP A 49 -8.96 4.79 -15.37
N LYS A 50 -8.94 4.13 -16.54
CA LYS A 50 -10.15 3.58 -17.18
C LYS A 50 -10.85 2.54 -16.30
N ALA A 51 -10.12 1.85 -15.43
CA ALA A 51 -10.69 0.87 -14.52
C ALA A 51 -11.41 1.50 -13.31
N ARG A 52 -11.11 2.76 -12.96
CA ARG A 52 -11.61 3.43 -11.75
C ARG A 52 -13.14 3.40 -11.65
N LYS A 53 -13.86 3.82 -12.69
CA LYS A 53 -15.32 3.92 -12.64
C LYS A 53 -16.00 2.54 -12.46
N PRO A 54 -15.70 1.51 -13.27
CA PRO A 54 -16.26 0.17 -13.05
C PRO A 54 -15.92 -0.41 -11.67
N LEU A 55 -14.68 -0.23 -11.19
CA LEU A 55 -14.28 -0.67 -9.85
C LEU A 55 -15.09 0.01 -8.75
N LEU A 56 -15.36 1.31 -8.88
CA LEU A 56 -16.16 2.07 -7.92
C LEU A 56 -17.64 1.60 -7.90
N GLU A 57 -18.19 1.23 -9.06
CA GLU A 57 -19.54 0.66 -9.15
C GLU A 57 -19.62 -0.69 -8.42
N ILE A 58 -18.63 -1.57 -8.64
CA ILE A 58 -18.52 -2.87 -7.95
C ILE A 58 -18.34 -2.67 -6.44
N PHE A 59 -17.44 -1.78 -6.02
CA PHE A 59 -17.23 -1.43 -4.60
C PHE A 59 -18.54 -1.01 -3.93
N ARG A 60 -19.31 -0.11 -4.55
CA ARG A 60 -20.60 0.36 -4.01
C ARG A 60 -21.64 -0.75 -3.94
N SER A 61 -21.67 -1.65 -4.92
CA SER A 61 -22.56 -2.82 -4.88
C SER A 61 -22.21 -3.70 -3.69
N ARG A 62 -20.94 -4.04 -3.55
CA ARG A 62 -20.45 -4.97 -2.53
C ARG A 62 -20.50 -4.41 -1.11
N LEU A 63 -20.33 -3.10 -0.96
CA LEU A 63 -20.52 -2.41 0.31
C LEU A 63 -21.93 -2.66 0.88
N LYS A 64 -22.97 -2.65 0.03
CA LYS A 64 -24.37 -2.87 0.44
C LYS A 64 -24.64 -4.28 0.95
N GLU A 65 -23.83 -5.25 0.56
CA GLU A 65 -24.01 -6.66 0.94
C GLU A 65 -23.67 -6.92 2.42
N ARG A 66 -22.94 -6.01 3.07
CA ARG A 66 -22.61 -6.05 4.50
C ARG A 66 -21.99 -7.39 4.99
N ARG A 67 -21.35 -8.15 4.10
CA ARG A 67 -20.58 -9.36 4.40
C ARG A 67 -19.44 -9.10 5.39
N LYS A 68 -19.28 -9.89 6.45
CA LYS A 68 -18.08 -9.83 7.29
C LYS A 68 -16.90 -10.48 6.57
N LYS A 69 -15.67 -10.00 6.81
CA LYS A 69 -14.42 -10.56 6.25
C LYS A 69 -14.43 -10.68 4.72
N ASP A 70 -14.90 -9.64 4.05
CA ASP A 70 -15.00 -9.62 2.59
C ASP A 70 -13.62 -9.31 1.99
N ILE A 71 -12.89 -10.36 1.61
CA ILE A 71 -11.52 -10.26 1.06
C ILE A 71 -11.54 -9.47 -0.26
N LEU A 72 -12.54 -9.71 -1.11
CA LEU A 72 -12.67 -8.98 -2.38
C LEU A 72 -12.89 -7.48 -2.16
N LEU A 73 -13.62 -7.10 -1.11
CA LEU A 73 -13.77 -5.71 -0.74
C LEU A 73 -12.42 -5.06 -0.35
N LEU A 74 -11.54 -5.80 0.34
CA LEU A 74 -10.18 -5.31 0.65
C LEU A 74 -9.34 -5.11 -0.61
N TYR A 75 -9.40 -6.02 -1.58
CA TYR A 75 -8.73 -5.81 -2.87
C TYR A 75 -9.25 -4.58 -3.61
N LEU A 76 -10.58 -4.38 -3.64
CA LEU A 76 -11.17 -3.19 -4.25
C LEU A 76 -10.69 -1.90 -3.56
N ILE A 77 -10.58 -1.91 -2.23
CA ILE A 77 -10.08 -0.78 -1.44
C ILE A 77 -8.63 -0.48 -1.78
N ASP A 78 -7.76 -1.49 -1.81
CA ASP A 78 -6.35 -1.32 -2.15
C ASP A 78 -6.22 -0.68 -3.55
N VAL A 79 -6.81 -1.29 -4.58
CA VAL A 79 -6.74 -0.80 -5.96
C VAL A 79 -7.29 0.62 -6.08
N LEU A 80 -8.48 0.89 -5.53
CA LEU A 80 -9.09 2.22 -5.61
C LEU A 80 -8.27 3.27 -4.86
N SER A 81 -7.63 2.90 -3.73
CA SER A 81 -6.74 3.79 -2.99
C SER A 81 -5.45 4.09 -3.77
N ASN A 82 -4.90 3.11 -4.48
CA ASN A 82 -3.75 3.28 -5.38
C ASN A 82 -4.08 4.17 -6.59
N PHE A 83 -5.33 4.15 -7.07
CA PHE A 83 -5.83 5.12 -8.05
C PHE A 83 -6.18 6.49 -7.44
N GLY A 84 -6.07 6.67 -6.14
CA GLY A 84 -6.38 7.91 -5.45
C GLY A 84 -7.88 8.24 -5.42
N GLU A 85 -8.75 7.23 -5.44
CA GLU A 85 -10.21 7.41 -5.43
C GLU A 85 -10.71 7.88 -4.06
N ARG A 86 -10.65 9.19 -3.82
CA ARG A 86 -11.00 9.79 -2.52
C ARG A 86 -12.46 9.59 -2.10
N SER A 87 -13.38 9.25 -3.00
CA SER A 87 -14.80 9.08 -2.63
C SER A 87 -15.06 7.87 -1.74
N ILE A 88 -14.13 6.91 -1.63
CA ILE A 88 -14.31 5.75 -0.74
C ILE A 88 -13.97 6.05 0.73
N LYS A 89 -13.28 7.16 1.02
CA LYS A 89 -12.71 7.49 2.35
C LYS A 89 -13.69 7.30 3.51
N GLN A 90 -14.90 7.86 3.42
CA GLN A 90 -15.88 7.77 4.51
C GLN A 90 -16.34 6.32 4.76
N HIS A 91 -16.51 5.55 3.69
CA HIS A 91 -16.92 4.15 3.78
C HIS A 91 -15.85 3.28 4.46
N LEU A 92 -14.57 3.67 4.38
CA LEU A 92 -13.48 2.91 5.03
C LEU A 92 -13.64 2.87 6.55
N TYR A 93 -14.14 3.94 7.18
CA TYR A 93 -14.46 3.93 8.60
C TYR A 93 -15.64 3.01 8.93
N GLU A 94 -16.66 2.98 8.08
CA GLU A 94 -17.87 2.18 8.28
C GLU A 94 -17.61 0.66 8.21
N ILE A 95 -16.59 0.25 7.46
CA ILE A 95 -16.30 -1.16 7.23
C ILE A 95 -15.26 -1.74 8.19
N MET A 96 -14.52 -0.94 8.97
CA MET A 96 -13.50 -1.44 9.91
C MET A 96 -14.09 -2.50 10.84
N ASP A 97 -15.30 -2.28 11.36
CA ASP A 97 -16.00 -3.22 12.25
C ASP A 97 -16.38 -4.58 11.58
N ARG A 98 -16.16 -4.72 10.26
CA ARG A 98 -16.39 -5.97 9.52
C ARG A 98 -15.16 -6.89 9.50
N TYR A 99 -14.02 -6.39 9.96
CA TYR A 99 -12.72 -7.06 9.98
C TYR A 99 -12.23 -7.17 11.41
N ASN A 100 -11.40 -8.17 11.69
CA ASN A 100 -11.02 -8.50 13.06
C ASN A 100 -9.56 -8.93 13.22
N THR A 101 -8.76 -8.84 12.16
CA THR A 101 -7.32 -9.06 12.23
C THR A 101 -6.57 -7.81 11.84
N GLU A 102 -5.34 -7.71 12.34
CA GLU A 102 -4.52 -6.52 12.17
C GLU A 102 -4.04 -6.40 10.72
N GLN A 103 -3.84 -7.55 10.06
CA GLN A 103 -3.57 -7.65 8.62
C GLN A 103 -4.73 -7.04 7.80
N GLU A 104 -5.98 -7.37 8.12
CA GLU A 104 -7.16 -6.85 7.40
C GLU A 104 -7.33 -5.35 7.63
N LEU A 105 -7.14 -4.89 8.87
CA LEU A 105 -7.26 -3.48 9.24
C LEU A 105 -6.11 -2.63 8.66
N LEU A 106 -4.91 -3.18 8.54
CA LEU A 106 -3.76 -2.51 7.96
C LEU A 106 -4.01 -2.06 6.51
N VAL A 107 -4.68 -2.89 5.71
CA VAL A 107 -5.11 -2.51 4.34
C VAL A 107 -5.97 -1.25 4.36
N ILE A 108 -6.88 -1.14 5.34
CA ILE A 108 -7.78 0.01 5.47
C ILE A 108 -7.00 1.26 5.94
N TYR A 109 -6.08 1.11 6.90
CA TYR A 109 -5.23 2.20 7.38
C TYR A 109 -4.31 2.73 6.28
N GLU A 110 -3.70 1.84 5.49
CA GLU A 110 -2.87 2.19 4.34
C GLU A 110 -3.69 2.92 3.27
N ALA A 111 -4.89 2.42 2.94
CA ALA A 111 -5.78 3.10 2.02
C ALA A 111 -6.16 4.51 2.51
N LEU A 112 -6.44 4.68 3.79
CA LEU A 112 -6.70 6.00 4.37
C LEU A 112 -5.47 6.91 4.30
N ALA A 113 -4.26 6.39 4.54
CA ALA A 113 -3.01 7.11 4.38
C ALA A 113 -2.80 7.59 2.93
N LYS A 114 -2.93 6.69 1.94
CA LYS A 114 -2.87 6.99 0.50
C LYS A 114 -3.87 8.08 0.09
N LEU A 115 -5.05 8.07 0.70
CA LEU A 115 -6.13 9.03 0.43
C LEU A 115 -6.05 10.31 1.28
N GLY A 116 -4.98 10.49 2.07
CA GLY A 116 -4.72 11.69 2.87
C GLY A 116 -5.62 11.83 4.09
N ASP A 117 -5.94 10.72 4.77
CA ASP A 117 -6.65 10.66 6.06
C ASP A 117 -6.01 9.64 7.02
N GLY A 118 -4.70 9.42 6.86
CA GLY A 118 -3.94 8.44 7.64
C GLY A 118 -3.44 8.95 9.00
N GLU A 119 -3.44 10.25 9.26
CA GLU A 119 -2.87 10.82 10.50
C GLU A 119 -3.47 10.22 11.77
N LYS A 120 -4.77 9.87 11.75
CA LYS A 120 -5.47 9.24 12.88
C LYS A 120 -4.92 7.86 13.26
N PHE A 121 -4.19 7.22 12.36
CA PHE A 121 -3.68 5.85 12.51
C PHE A 121 -2.16 5.81 12.64
N VAL A 122 -1.48 6.96 12.66
CA VAL A 122 -0.01 7.01 12.68
C VAL A 122 0.59 6.23 13.84
N ASP A 123 -0.01 6.29 15.02
CA ASP A 123 0.48 5.59 16.22
C ASP A 123 0.27 4.08 16.11
N ILE A 124 -0.86 3.64 15.53
CA ILE A 124 -1.17 2.21 15.30
C ILE A 124 -0.21 1.62 14.25
N LEU A 125 0.04 2.36 13.17
CA LEU A 125 1.01 1.96 12.15
C LEU A 125 2.43 1.93 12.72
N GLY A 126 2.77 2.90 13.58
CA GLY A 126 4.02 2.90 14.33
C GLY A 126 4.18 1.69 15.24
N TYR A 127 3.09 1.27 15.90
CA TYR A 127 3.05 0.05 16.71
C TYR A 127 3.32 -1.20 15.85
N PHE A 128 2.67 -1.36 14.70
CA PHE A 128 2.93 -2.48 13.78
C PHE A 128 4.38 -2.54 13.29
N LEU A 129 5.06 -1.40 13.17
CA LEU A 129 6.48 -1.37 12.81
C LEU A 129 7.42 -1.71 13.98
N THR A 130 7.09 -1.31 15.21
CA THR A 130 8.06 -1.33 16.32
C THR A 130 7.86 -2.43 17.35
N GLU A 131 6.74 -3.14 17.31
CA GLU A 131 6.44 -4.21 18.26
C GLU A 131 6.85 -5.57 17.73
N ASP A 132 7.46 -6.39 18.59
CA ASP A 132 8.10 -7.64 18.19
C ASP A 132 7.14 -8.62 17.52
N ASP A 133 5.92 -8.76 18.03
CA ASP A 133 4.90 -9.68 17.50
C ASP A 133 4.45 -9.38 16.07
N TYR A 134 4.68 -8.15 15.57
CA TYR A 134 4.20 -7.69 14.27
C TYR A 134 5.31 -7.43 13.25
N LYS A 135 6.59 -7.40 13.68
CA LYS A 135 7.72 -7.00 12.83
C LYS A 135 7.93 -7.90 11.62
N GLU A 136 7.67 -9.19 11.75
CA GLU A 136 7.88 -10.14 10.65
C GLU A 136 6.73 -10.09 9.63
N GLU A 137 5.52 -9.75 10.05
CA GLU A 137 4.32 -9.87 9.22
C GLU A 137 3.80 -8.54 8.67
N LEU A 138 3.84 -7.47 9.48
CA LEU A 138 3.15 -6.21 9.17
C LEU A 138 4.08 -5.03 8.89
N ALA A 139 5.37 -5.15 9.21
CA ALA A 139 6.27 -4.01 9.22
C ALA A 139 6.41 -3.34 7.85
N ASP A 140 6.58 -4.11 6.77
CA ASP A 140 6.76 -3.53 5.43
C ASP A 140 5.53 -2.72 4.99
N GLN A 141 4.32 -3.26 5.20
CA GLN A 141 3.10 -2.56 4.85
C GLN A 141 2.84 -1.36 5.78
N ALA A 142 3.20 -1.46 7.07
CA ALA A 142 3.16 -0.32 7.99
C ALA A 142 4.13 0.79 7.55
N VAL A 143 5.32 0.45 7.06
CA VAL A 143 6.28 1.40 6.49
C VAL A 143 5.70 2.10 5.26
N MET A 144 5.04 1.38 4.36
CA MET A 144 4.36 1.98 3.20
C MET A 144 3.25 2.95 3.62
N ALA A 145 2.41 2.56 4.58
CA ALA A 145 1.36 3.44 5.10
C ALA A 145 1.94 4.70 5.76
N LEU A 146 2.99 4.55 6.58
CA LEU A 146 3.70 5.66 7.22
C LEU A 146 4.33 6.60 6.18
N ALA A 147 4.88 6.09 5.08
CA ALA A 147 5.42 6.91 3.99
C ALA A 147 4.39 7.88 3.40
N HIS A 148 3.12 7.47 3.35
CA HIS A 148 2.01 8.31 2.90
C HIS A 148 1.54 9.34 3.94
N ILE A 149 1.87 9.13 5.22
CA ILE A 149 1.62 10.06 6.34
C ILE A 149 2.86 10.95 6.50
N SER A 150 2.91 12.06 5.76
CA SER A 150 4.09 12.93 5.70
C SER A 150 4.13 13.93 6.86
N ASN A 151 4.22 13.44 8.10
CA ASN A 151 4.33 14.28 9.31
C ASN A 151 5.49 13.84 10.22
N ASP A 152 5.73 14.58 11.31
CA ASP A 152 6.85 14.31 12.21
C ASP A 152 6.67 13.01 13.01
N SER A 153 5.43 12.65 13.41
CA SER A 153 5.15 11.37 14.08
C SER A 153 5.55 10.18 13.21
N SER A 154 5.14 10.17 11.94
CA SER A 154 5.51 9.10 11.01
C SER A 154 7.02 8.98 10.85
N LEU A 155 7.70 10.12 10.66
CA LEU A 155 9.15 10.16 10.56
C LEU A 155 9.83 9.59 11.81
N ARG A 156 9.32 9.91 13.01
CA ARG A 156 9.85 9.38 14.29
C ARG A 156 9.70 7.86 14.38
N TYR A 157 8.56 7.31 13.98
CA TYR A 157 8.35 5.85 13.98
C TYR A 157 9.28 5.15 12.99
N LEU A 158 9.45 5.70 11.79
CA LEU A 158 10.39 5.17 10.80
C LEU A 158 11.84 5.18 11.32
N VAL A 159 12.29 6.29 11.91
CA VAL A 159 13.62 6.37 12.54
C VAL A 159 13.77 5.35 13.69
N LYS A 160 12.74 5.21 14.54
CA LYS A 160 12.73 4.22 15.62
C LYS A 160 12.85 2.79 15.07
N GLY A 161 12.07 2.44 14.05
CA GLY A 161 12.13 1.14 13.39
C GLY A 161 13.50 0.85 12.75
N TYR A 162 14.10 1.83 12.07
CA TYR A 162 15.42 1.66 11.46
C TYR A 162 16.51 1.29 12.50
N LYS A 163 16.44 1.92 13.68
CA LYS A 163 17.38 1.69 14.78
C LYS A 163 17.18 0.34 15.49
N ASP A 164 16.06 -0.32 15.25
CA ASP A 164 15.78 -1.60 15.87
C ASP A 164 16.74 -2.68 15.34
N PRO A 165 17.55 -3.32 16.20
CA PRO A 165 18.49 -4.35 15.77
C PRO A 165 17.82 -5.64 15.27
N GLN A 166 16.57 -5.90 15.65
CA GLN A 166 15.83 -7.10 15.26
C GLN A 166 15.13 -6.93 13.90
N LEU A 167 14.94 -5.69 13.44
CA LEU A 167 14.25 -5.43 12.19
C LEU A 167 15.07 -5.91 10.98
N GLY A 168 14.42 -6.64 10.07
CA GLY A 168 15.02 -7.20 8.87
C GLY A 168 15.70 -6.14 7.98
N ARG A 169 16.77 -6.53 7.32
CA ARG A 169 17.54 -5.65 6.43
C ARG A 169 16.68 -5.05 5.31
N GLU A 170 15.83 -5.86 4.69
CA GLU A 170 14.94 -5.43 3.61
C GLU A 170 13.97 -4.35 4.09
N THR A 171 13.31 -4.56 5.23
CA THR A 171 12.44 -3.56 5.84
C THR A 171 13.18 -2.28 6.22
N LYS A 172 14.44 -2.36 6.66
CA LYS A 172 15.27 -1.16 6.88
C LYS A 172 15.54 -0.39 5.59
N GLU A 173 15.76 -1.09 4.48
CA GLU A 173 15.90 -0.47 3.15
C GLU A 173 14.58 0.21 2.74
N ASN A 174 13.43 -0.44 2.97
CA ASN A 174 12.09 0.15 2.77
C ASN A 174 11.86 1.40 3.64
N ILE A 175 12.35 1.41 4.88
CA ILE A 175 12.30 2.60 5.75
C ILE A 175 13.09 3.77 5.14
N ILE A 176 14.29 3.53 4.61
CA ILE A 176 15.07 4.61 3.98
C ILE A 176 14.32 5.19 2.78
N GLN A 177 13.67 4.35 1.98
CA GLN A 177 12.82 4.80 0.87
C GLN A 177 11.63 5.61 1.36
N ALA A 178 10.93 5.15 2.39
CA ALA A 178 9.80 5.85 3.00
C ALA A 178 10.22 7.23 3.55
N ILE A 179 11.35 7.30 4.25
CA ILE A 179 11.91 8.55 4.74
C ILE A 179 12.25 9.48 3.56
N ALA A 180 12.89 8.97 2.50
CA ALA A 180 13.19 9.76 1.31
C ALA A 180 11.91 10.35 0.68
N MET A 181 10.84 9.54 0.56
CA MET A 181 9.54 10.01 0.05
C MET A 181 8.95 11.12 0.93
N ILE A 182 8.97 10.96 2.25
CA ILE A 182 8.49 11.98 3.20
C ILE A 182 9.30 13.27 3.05
N ILE A 183 10.63 13.20 2.98
CA ILE A 183 11.49 14.39 2.85
C ILE A 183 11.29 15.08 1.49
N VAL A 184 11.11 14.33 0.41
CA VAL A 184 10.80 14.92 -0.91
C VAL A 184 9.48 15.69 -0.87
N LYS A 185 8.47 15.16 -0.19
CA LYS A 185 7.16 15.78 -0.08
C LYS A 185 7.12 16.94 0.93
N GLU A 186 7.82 16.81 2.05
CA GLU A 186 7.87 17.79 3.15
C GLU A 186 9.32 18.07 3.58
N PRO A 187 10.10 18.85 2.81
CA PRO A 187 11.55 19.05 3.03
C PRO A 187 11.92 19.60 4.41
N GLN A 188 11.04 20.37 5.04
CA GLN A 188 11.21 20.91 6.38
C GLN A 188 11.36 19.82 7.46
N LEU A 189 10.86 18.60 7.21
CA LEU A 189 10.99 17.49 8.14
C LEU A 189 12.43 16.95 8.21
N TYR A 190 13.30 17.30 7.26
CA TYR A 190 14.71 16.90 7.27
C TYR A 190 15.44 17.32 8.56
N ARG A 191 15.01 18.44 9.18
CA ARG A 191 15.56 18.92 10.45
C ARG A 191 15.54 17.88 11.57
N PHE A 192 14.59 16.94 11.54
CA PHE A 192 14.45 15.88 12.53
C PHE A 192 15.44 14.72 12.33
N LEU A 193 16.19 14.71 11.23
CA LEU A 193 17.21 13.70 10.91
C LEU A 193 18.64 14.19 11.17
N SER A 194 18.81 15.42 11.68
CA SER A 194 20.14 16.05 11.79
C SER A 194 21.12 15.25 12.64
N ASP A 195 20.62 14.56 13.67
CA ASP A 195 21.41 13.72 14.58
C ASP A 195 21.46 12.25 14.14
N GLU A 196 20.86 11.90 13.00
CA GLU A 196 20.72 10.54 12.50
C GLU A 196 21.75 10.24 11.40
N GLU A 197 23.04 10.27 11.76
CA GLU A 197 24.16 10.20 10.80
C GLU A 197 24.07 9.02 9.82
N GLU A 198 23.72 7.84 10.31
CA GLU A 198 23.62 6.63 9.48
C GLU A 198 22.46 6.74 8.47
N ILE A 199 21.29 7.19 8.91
CA ILE A 199 20.11 7.38 8.06
C ILE A 199 20.42 8.47 7.02
N VAL A 200 21.01 9.59 7.43
CA VAL A 200 21.41 10.67 6.51
C VAL A 200 22.40 10.18 5.45
N LYS A 201 23.38 9.34 5.84
CA LYS A 201 24.31 8.72 4.89
C LYS A 201 23.56 7.83 3.90
N LYS A 202 22.67 6.97 4.37
CA LYS A 202 21.86 6.07 3.53
C LYS A 202 20.95 6.82 2.55
N LEU A 203 20.33 7.91 2.99
CA LEU A 203 19.52 8.78 2.12
C LEU A 203 20.35 9.40 0.99
N LYS A 204 21.60 9.81 1.27
CA LYS A 204 22.51 10.32 0.23
C LYS A 204 22.93 9.24 -0.76
N GLU A 205 23.18 8.02 -0.29
CA GLU A 205 23.48 6.86 -1.15
C GLU A 205 22.28 6.57 -2.08
N PHE A 206 21.06 6.53 -1.52
CA PHE A 206 19.83 6.26 -2.25
C PHE A 206 19.49 7.31 -3.30
N THR A 207 19.72 8.60 -2.99
CA THR A 207 19.40 9.71 -3.89
C THR A 207 20.50 10.03 -4.91
N SER A 208 21.64 9.31 -4.86
CA SER A 208 22.74 9.50 -5.80
C SER A 208 22.40 8.96 -7.20
N PRO A 209 22.83 9.61 -8.29
CA PRO A 209 22.51 9.20 -9.68
C PRO A 209 22.89 7.76 -10.05
N ALA A 210 23.78 7.12 -9.30
CA ALA A 210 24.27 5.77 -9.55
C ALA A 210 23.25 4.65 -9.28
N HIS A 211 22.11 4.94 -8.64
CA HIS A 211 21.05 3.94 -8.32
C HIS A 211 19.77 4.10 -9.16
N GLN A 212 19.78 4.97 -10.18
CA GLN A 212 18.62 5.21 -11.07
C GLN A 212 18.68 4.43 -12.40
N SER A 213 19.51 3.40 -12.50
CA SER A 213 19.74 2.59 -13.71
C SER A 213 19.22 1.17 -13.59
#